data_AF-A0A7X1RM35-F1
#
_entry.id   AF-A0A7X1RM35-F1
#
_cell.length_a   1.000
_cell.length_b   1.000
_cell.length_c   1.000
_cell.angle_alpha   90.00
_cell.angle_beta   90.00
_cell.angle_gamma   90.00
#
_symmetry.space_group_name_H-M   'P 1'
#
loop_
_entity.id
_entity.type
_entity.pdbx_description
1 polymer ?
#
loop_
_entity_poly.entity_id
_entity_poly.type
_entity_poly.pdbx_seq_one_letter_code
_entity_poly.pdbx_strand_id
1 'polypeptide(L)'
;MITLRKKILEFDITGVLGSEINQHIDFFNIGVEEAYVAIKNNDDSKALSILKILKSQLDIEYKYFDSKRFWDFATLNDAYSYVDGIKRASRALVGAPNYRNMRSMIYDIRDYMTKTRFDDDRYYGNVFALDVDKYLDEMTASERHSRFGVFLQGIRTFYHRPGKGTAKQCLTLSKGLAHKDIEPFIFVEHIERYL
;
A
#
# COMPACT_ATOMS: atom_id res chain seq x y z
N MET A 1 13.97 -5.61 -16.56
CA MET A 1 13.04 -5.43 -15.42
C MET A 1 13.65 -4.56 -14.33
N ILE A 2 12.86 -3.62 -13.81
CA ILE A 2 13.21 -2.78 -12.65
C ILE A 2 13.19 -3.63 -11.36
N THR A 3 14.03 -3.29 -10.40
CA THR A 3 13.97 -3.86 -9.04
C THR A 3 13.11 -2.97 -8.15
N LEU A 4 12.15 -3.58 -7.44
CA LEU A 4 11.31 -2.88 -6.47
C LEU A 4 12.08 -2.61 -5.18
N ARG A 5 11.98 -1.39 -4.65
CA ARG A 5 12.57 -1.02 -3.35
C ARG A 5 11.85 -1.68 -2.18
N LYS A 6 10.53 -1.74 -2.25
CA LYS A 6 9.66 -2.46 -1.30
C LYS A 6 8.85 -3.49 -2.08
N LYS A 7 8.62 -4.66 -1.50
CA LYS A 7 7.78 -5.68 -2.15
C LYS A 7 6.28 -5.44 -1.96
N ILE A 8 5.89 -4.66 -0.96
CA ILE A 8 4.50 -4.39 -0.60
C ILE A 8 4.41 -2.91 -0.24
N LEU A 9 3.35 -2.26 -0.68
CA LEU A 9 3.00 -0.89 -0.31
C LEU A 9 1.92 -0.94 0.79
N GLU A 10 2.34 -0.68 2.03
CA GLU A 10 1.53 -0.88 3.23
C GLU A 10 0.63 0.33 3.54
N PHE A 11 -0.30 0.65 2.63
CA PHE A 11 -1.13 1.85 2.70
C PHE A 11 -1.94 2.01 3.98
N ASP A 12 -2.33 0.91 4.65
CA ASP A 12 -3.09 0.97 5.92
C ASP A 12 -2.18 1.15 7.15
N ILE A 13 -0.87 0.93 7.01
CA ILE A 13 0.11 1.07 8.10
C ILE A 13 0.71 2.47 8.12
N THR A 14 1.03 3.03 6.95
CA THR A 14 1.76 4.29 6.83
C THR A 14 1.45 5.00 5.52
N GLY A 15 2.00 6.20 5.37
CA GLY A 15 1.98 6.97 4.14
C GLY A 15 3.01 6.43 3.14
N VAL A 16 2.57 6.19 1.91
CA VAL A 16 3.39 5.71 0.79
C VAL A 16 3.60 6.84 -0.19
N LEU A 17 4.83 7.10 -0.60
CA LEU A 17 5.13 8.19 -1.53
C LEU A 17 4.64 7.81 -2.94
N GLY A 18 4.06 8.75 -3.69
CA GLY A 18 3.54 8.47 -5.03
C GLY A 18 4.59 7.90 -5.99
N SER A 19 5.86 8.30 -5.83
CA SER A 19 6.98 7.72 -6.58
C SER A 19 7.23 6.24 -6.27
N GLU A 20 6.91 5.76 -5.07
CA GLU A 20 6.95 4.33 -4.74
C GLU A 20 5.82 3.57 -5.45
N ILE A 21 4.61 4.13 -5.49
CA ILE A 21 3.46 3.55 -6.22
C ILE A 21 3.78 3.48 -7.72
N ASN A 22 4.29 4.58 -8.26
CA ASN A 22 4.71 4.68 -9.65
C ASN A 22 5.82 3.68 -10.00
N GLN A 23 6.77 3.43 -9.09
CA GLN A 23 7.79 2.39 -9.29
C GLN A 23 7.17 0.99 -9.43
N HIS A 24 6.13 0.67 -8.66
CA HIS A 24 5.41 -0.60 -8.81
C HIS A 24 4.64 -0.68 -10.13
N ILE A 25 3.96 0.40 -10.52
CA ILE A 25 3.29 0.48 -11.83
C ILE A 25 4.30 0.26 -12.97
N ASP A 26 5.46 0.91 -12.89
CA ASP A 26 6.52 0.80 -13.91
C ASP A 26 7.11 -0.60 -13.96
N PHE A 27 7.26 -1.28 -12.81
CA PHE A 27 7.68 -2.68 -12.76
C PHE A 27 6.78 -3.59 -13.60
N PHE A 28 5.46 -3.45 -13.47
CA PHE A 28 4.52 -4.26 -14.23
C PHE A 28 4.48 -3.86 -15.71
N ASN A 29 4.34 -2.57 -16.00
CA ASN A 29 4.20 -2.09 -17.37
C ASN A 29 5.46 -2.35 -18.20
N ILE A 30 6.64 -2.08 -17.67
CA ILE A 30 7.90 -2.36 -18.37
C ILE A 30 8.11 -3.86 -18.51
N GLY A 31 7.79 -4.66 -17.48
CA GLY A 31 7.88 -6.12 -17.59
C GLY A 31 6.97 -6.69 -18.67
N VAL A 32 5.74 -6.18 -18.80
CA VAL A 32 4.82 -6.55 -19.88
C VAL A 32 5.41 -6.22 -21.26
N GLU A 33 5.95 -5.02 -21.44
CA GLU A 33 6.57 -4.62 -22.71
C GLU A 33 7.81 -5.46 -23.03
N GLU A 34 8.67 -5.73 -22.05
CA GLU A 34 9.82 -6.63 -22.20
C GLU A 34 9.38 -8.05 -22.62
N ALA A 35 8.27 -8.56 -22.07
CA ALA A 35 7.73 -9.85 -22.43
C ALA A 35 7.17 -9.86 -23.87
N TYR A 36 6.50 -8.79 -24.30
CA TYR A 36 6.04 -8.65 -25.68
C TYR A 36 7.19 -8.56 -26.69
N VAL A 37 8.27 -7.85 -26.35
CA VAL A 37 9.49 -7.81 -27.19
C VAL A 37 10.12 -9.20 -27.30
N ALA A 38 10.21 -9.96 -26.21
CA ALA A 38 10.71 -11.33 -26.24
C ALA A 38 9.85 -12.24 -27.14
N ILE A 39 8.52 -12.15 -27.00
CA ILE A 39 7.55 -12.83 -27.88
C ILE A 39 7.78 -12.47 -29.36
N LYS A 40 7.96 -11.19 -29.69
CA LYS A 40 8.18 -10.73 -31.07
C LYS A 40 9.47 -11.29 -31.66
N ASN A 41 10.47 -11.52 -30.82
CA ASN A 41 11.76 -12.09 -31.19
C ASN A 41 11.78 -13.62 -31.14
N ASN A 42 10.62 -14.28 -30.97
CA ASN A 42 10.48 -15.73 -30.82
C ASN A 42 11.23 -16.32 -29.59
N ASP A 43 11.44 -15.51 -28.55
CA ASP A 43 12.04 -15.91 -27.28
C ASP A 43 10.96 -16.13 -26.21
N ASP A 44 10.13 -17.14 -26.42
CA ASP A 44 9.02 -17.49 -25.52
C ASP A 44 9.53 -17.93 -24.12
N SER A 45 10.74 -18.47 -24.02
CA SER A 45 11.37 -18.86 -22.75
C SER A 45 11.64 -17.65 -21.86
N LYS A 46 12.16 -16.56 -22.44
CA LYS A 46 12.36 -15.29 -21.74
C LYS A 46 11.03 -14.65 -21.36
N ALA A 47 10.07 -14.62 -22.28
CA ALA A 47 8.73 -14.08 -22.01
C ALA A 47 8.06 -14.82 -20.83
N LEU A 48 8.16 -16.15 -20.79
CA LEU A 48 7.60 -16.95 -19.70
C LEU A 48 8.30 -16.69 -18.38
N SER A 49 9.63 -16.52 -18.40
CA SER A 49 10.40 -16.16 -17.20
C SER A 49 9.98 -14.80 -16.64
N ILE A 50 9.77 -13.80 -17.50
CA ILE A 50 9.27 -12.48 -17.09
C ILE A 50 7.86 -12.60 -16.50
N LEU A 51 6.94 -13.32 -17.16
CA LEU A 51 5.59 -13.52 -16.65
C LEU A 51 5.57 -14.17 -15.26
N LYS A 52 6.45 -15.14 -14.99
CA LYS A 52 6.56 -15.76 -13.66
C LYS A 52 6.95 -14.75 -12.59
N ILE A 53 7.87 -13.82 -12.89
CA ILE A 53 8.27 -12.76 -11.97
C ILE A 53 7.10 -11.80 -11.72
N LEU A 54 6.42 -11.35 -12.79
CA LEU A 54 5.27 -10.46 -12.67
C LEU A 54 4.15 -11.09 -11.86
N LYS A 55 3.79 -12.34 -12.14
CA LYS A 55 2.76 -13.05 -11.38
C LYS A 55 3.16 -13.21 -9.92
N SER A 56 4.41 -13.58 -9.64
CA SER A 56 4.88 -13.72 -8.25
C SER A 56 4.71 -12.42 -7.47
N GLN A 57 4.98 -11.27 -8.09
CA GLN A 57 4.81 -9.98 -7.45
C GLN A 57 3.33 -9.61 -7.28
N LEU A 58 2.49 -9.87 -8.28
CA LEU A 58 1.03 -9.71 -8.17
C LEU A 58 0.45 -10.55 -7.02
N ASP A 59 0.88 -11.81 -6.88
CA ASP A 59 0.39 -12.70 -5.83
C ASP A 59 0.78 -12.20 -4.42
N ILE A 60 2.00 -11.64 -4.29
CA ILE A 60 2.47 -11.04 -3.03
C ILE A 60 1.60 -9.85 -2.64
N GLU A 61 1.41 -8.91 -3.56
CA GLU A 61 0.62 -7.70 -3.27
C GLU A 61 -0.87 -7.99 -3.12
N TYR A 62 -1.43 -8.86 -3.97
CA TYR A 62 -2.83 -9.29 -3.86
C TYR A 62 -3.12 -9.90 -2.49
N LYS A 63 -2.27 -10.82 -2.02
CA LYS A 63 -2.44 -11.46 -0.71
C LYS A 63 -2.53 -10.43 0.43
N TYR A 64 -1.75 -9.36 0.34
CA TYR A 64 -1.78 -8.29 1.33
C TYR A 64 -3.08 -7.47 1.22
N PHE A 65 -3.42 -7.02 0.01
CA PHE A 65 -4.59 -6.18 -0.25
C PHE A 65 -5.94 -6.91 -0.10
N ASP A 66 -5.95 -8.25 -0.11
CA ASP A 66 -7.14 -9.07 0.12
C ASP A 66 -7.36 -9.41 1.60
N SER A 67 -6.51 -8.90 2.49
CA SER A 67 -6.68 -9.09 3.93
C SER A 67 -7.86 -8.27 4.48
N LYS A 68 -8.58 -8.82 5.48
CA LYS A 68 -9.68 -8.11 6.16
C LYS A 68 -9.23 -6.74 6.69
N ARG A 69 -8.06 -6.71 7.33
CA ARG A 69 -7.46 -5.49 7.89
C ARG A 69 -7.33 -4.41 6.82
N PHE A 70 -6.75 -4.76 5.66
CA PHE A 70 -6.60 -3.81 4.57
C PHE A 70 -7.96 -3.34 4.07
N TRP A 71 -8.95 -4.24 3.92
CA TRP A 71 -10.31 -3.88 3.49
C TRP A 71 -11.00 -2.89 4.44
N ASP A 72 -10.81 -3.03 5.74
CA ASP A 72 -11.34 -2.09 6.74
C ASP A 72 -10.77 -0.66 6.54
N PHE A 73 -9.59 -0.53 5.94
CA PHE A 73 -8.97 0.74 5.58
C PHE A 73 -9.23 1.18 4.12
N ALA A 74 -9.34 0.23 3.18
CA ALA A 74 -9.24 0.46 1.73
C ALA A 74 -10.21 1.51 1.19
N THR A 75 -11.41 1.62 1.75
CA THR A 75 -12.41 2.64 1.34
C THR A 75 -12.00 4.07 1.66
N LEU A 76 -11.01 4.25 2.53
CA LEU A 76 -10.42 5.54 2.91
C LEU A 76 -9.13 5.84 2.14
N ASN A 77 -8.64 4.88 1.34
CA ASN A 77 -7.36 4.98 0.63
C ASN A 77 -7.52 5.78 -0.68
N ASP A 78 -6.83 6.90 -0.79
CA ASP A 78 -6.80 7.75 -1.98
C ASP A 78 -5.99 7.14 -3.14
N ALA A 79 -5.23 6.06 -2.89
CA ALA A 79 -4.56 5.25 -3.91
C ALA A 79 -5.33 3.95 -4.28
N TYR A 80 -6.64 3.88 -4.02
CA TYR A 80 -7.45 2.68 -4.29
C TYR A 80 -7.37 2.18 -5.75
N SER A 81 -7.17 3.06 -6.73
CA SER A 81 -7.07 2.67 -8.14
C SER A 81 -5.89 1.73 -8.43
N TYR A 82 -4.76 1.91 -7.75
CA TYR A 82 -3.62 1.00 -7.85
C TYR A 82 -3.97 -0.37 -7.27
N VAL A 83 -4.55 -0.38 -6.07
CA VAL A 83 -4.98 -1.58 -5.36
C VAL A 83 -6.00 -2.39 -6.19
N ASP A 84 -6.97 -1.70 -6.79
CA ASP A 84 -7.98 -2.33 -7.66
C ASP A 84 -7.32 -2.97 -8.89
N GLY A 85 -6.34 -2.30 -9.51
CA GLY A 85 -5.56 -2.86 -10.61
C GLY A 85 -4.85 -4.17 -10.24
N ILE A 86 -4.17 -4.20 -9.09
CA ILE A 86 -3.52 -5.41 -8.58
C ILE A 86 -4.54 -6.54 -8.36
N LYS A 87 -5.70 -6.22 -7.76
CA LYS A 87 -6.77 -7.20 -7.51
C LYS A 87 -7.34 -7.80 -8.79
N ARG A 88 -7.65 -6.96 -9.78
CA ARG A 88 -8.21 -7.43 -11.05
C ARG A 88 -7.20 -8.24 -11.85
N ALA A 89 -5.96 -7.77 -11.94
CA ALA A 89 -4.87 -8.49 -12.62
C ALA A 89 -4.64 -9.86 -11.98
N SER A 90 -4.47 -9.93 -10.66
CA SER A 90 -4.23 -11.20 -9.95
C SER A 90 -5.37 -12.20 -10.14
N ARG A 91 -6.64 -11.74 -10.06
CA ARG A 91 -7.82 -12.60 -10.26
C ARG A 91 -7.97 -13.12 -11.69
N ALA A 92 -7.53 -12.36 -12.68
CA ALA A 92 -7.53 -12.81 -14.08
C ALA A 92 -6.48 -13.91 -14.35
N LEU A 93 -5.37 -13.92 -13.59
CA LEU A 93 -4.26 -14.85 -13.76
C LEU A 93 -4.52 -16.21 -13.09
N VAL A 94 -5.46 -16.98 -13.65
CA VAL A 94 -5.83 -18.31 -13.13
C VAL A 94 -4.75 -19.36 -13.45
N GLY A 95 -4.22 -19.99 -12.39
CA GLY A 95 -3.26 -21.09 -12.48
C GLY A 95 -1.81 -20.65 -12.70
N ALA A 96 -0.92 -21.62 -12.94
CA ALA A 96 0.49 -21.36 -13.11
C ALA A 96 0.81 -20.86 -14.54
N PRO A 97 1.74 -19.90 -14.70
CA PRO A 97 2.24 -19.48 -15.99
C PRO A 97 2.86 -20.65 -16.78
N ASN A 98 2.45 -20.80 -18.02
CA ASN A 98 2.99 -21.77 -18.97
C ASN A 98 2.86 -21.25 -20.41
N TYR A 99 3.51 -21.91 -21.37
CA TYR A 99 3.52 -21.44 -22.76
C TYR A 99 2.14 -21.28 -23.39
N ARG A 100 1.15 -22.10 -22.97
CA ARG A 100 -0.22 -22.06 -23.53
C ARG A 100 -0.98 -20.81 -23.08
N ASN A 101 -0.86 -20.41 -21.82
CA ASN A 101 -1.59 -19.28 -21.26
C ASN A 101 -0.77 -17.98 -21.20
N MET A 102 0.54 -18.03 -21.48
CA MET A 102 1.48 -16.93 -21.32
C MET A 102 1.01 -15.62 -21.95
N ARG A 103 0.61 -15.65 -23.23
CA ARG A 103 0.20 -14.46 -23.98
C ARG A 103 -1.07 -13.83 -23.41
N SER A 104 -2.03 -14.66 -22.98
CA SER A 104 -3.26 -14.20 -22.33
C SER A 104 -2.95 -13.53 -20.99
N MET A 105 -2.15 -14.19 -20.15
CA MET A 105 -1.81 -13.63 -18.84
C MET A 105 -1.03 -12.31 -18.94
N ILE A 106 -0.11 -12.18 -19.89
CA ILE A 106 0.60 -10.92 -20.14
C ILE A 106 -0.39 -9.83 -20.58
N TYR A 107 -1.36 -10.19 -21.44
CA TYR A 107 -2.41 -9.27 -21.86
C TYR A 107 -3.28 -8.82 -20.68
N ASP A 108 -3.70 -9.73 -19.81
CA ASP A 108 -4.51 -9.42 -18.63
C ASP A 108 -3.78 -8.48 -17.67
N ILE A 109 -2.48 -8.69 -17.44
CA ILE A 109 -1.66 -7.75 -16.64
C ILE A 109 -1.69 -6.37 -17.28
N ARG A 110 -1.47 -6.27 -18.60
CA ARG A 110 -1.48 -4.97 -19.31
C ARG A 110 -2.83 -4.26 -19.19
N ASP A 111 -3.92 -5.00 -19.26
CA ASP A 111 -5.27 -4.45 -19.32
C ASP A 111 -5.72 -3.91 -17.95
N TYR A 112 -5.38 -4.62 -16.88
CA TYR A 112 -5.80 -4.25 -15.52
C TYR A 112 -4.83 -3.34 -14.77
N MET A 113 -3.54 -3.35 -15.12
CA MET A 113 -2.60 -2.45 -14.46
C MET A 113 -2.91 -1.00 -14.83
N THR A 114 -3.05 -0.18 -13.79
CA THR A 114 -3.42 1.23 -13.96
C THR A 114 -2.33 1.99 -14.72
N LYS A 115 -2.75 2.88 -15.61
CA LYS A 115 -1.90 3.90 -16.22
C LYS A 115 -1.94 5.23 -15.44
N THR A 116 -2.80 5.30 -14.42
CA THR A 116 -2.92 6.48 -13.56
C THR A 116 -1.61 6.66 -12.82
N ARG A 117 -0.98 7.82 -12.99
CA ARG A 117 0.22 8.20 -12.24
C ARG A 117 -0.18 8.94 -10.97
N PHE A 118 0.61 8.71 -9.95
CA PHE A 118 0.52 9.41 -8.68
C PHE A 118 1.53 10.56 -8.67
N ASP A 119 1.25 11.60 -7.90
CA ASP A 119 2.19 12.70 -7.71
C ASP A 119 3.39 12.18 -6.92
N ASP A 120 4.58 12.28 -7.51
CA ASP A 120 5.81 11.66 -6.99
C ASP A 120 6.19 12.18 -5.60
N ASP A 121 5.81 13.41 -5.26
CA ASP A 121 6.17 14.08 -4.00
C ASP A 121 5.05 14.02 -2.95
N ARG A 122 3.88 13.46 -3.30
CA ARG A 122 2.73 13.34 -2.39
C ARG A 122 2.71 11.98 -1.70
N TYR A 123 2.34 11.97 -0.42
CA TYR A 123 2.03 10.74 0.30
C TYR A 123 0.56 10.33 0.15
N TYR A 124 0.33 9.02 0.07
CA TYR A 124 -0.96 8.37 -0.09
C TYR A 124 -1.15 7.29 0.99
N GLY A 125 -2.39 6.89 1.26
CA GLY A 125 -2.71 5.91 2.32
C GLY A 125 -2.74 6.56 3.71
N ASN A 126 -2.18 5.89 4.72
CA ASN A 126 -2.29 6.31 6.12
C ASN A 126 -1.24 7.39 6.46
N VAL A 127 -1.41 8.58 5.89
CA VAL A 127 -0.51 9.74 6.09
C VAL A 127 -0.47 10.20 7.55
N PHE A 128 -1.56 10.06 8.28
CA PHE A 128 -1.63 10.36 9.71
C PHE A 128 -0.68 9.47 10.52
N ALA A 129 -0.59 8.18 10.21
CA ALA A 129 0.37 7.28 10.85
C ALA A 129 1.82 7.66 10.54
N LEU A 130 2.10 8.07 9.30
CA LEU A 130 3.42 8.56 8.92
C LEU A 130 3.82 9.81 9.73
N ASP A 131 2.90 10.76 9.88
CA ASP A 131 3.18 11.99 10.63
C ASP A 131 3.37 11.73 12.12
N VAL A 132 2.62 10.78 12.70
CA VAL A 132 2.83 10.30 14.07
C VAL A 132 4.23 9.70 14.24
N ASP A 133 4.65 8.82 13.32
CA ASP A 133 5.97 8.19 13.38
C ASP A 133 7.10 9.23 13.27
N LYS A 134 7.02 10.15 12.31
CA LYS A 134 7.99 11.24 12.14
C LYS A 134 8.12 12.08 13.41
N TYR A 135 6.99 12.51 13.98
CA TYR A 135 6.99 13.36 15.15
C TYR A 135 7.55 12.63 16.37
N LEU A 136 7.20 11.35 16.56
CA LEU A 136 7.75 10.54 17.65
C LEU A 136 9.26 10.33 17.51
N ASP A 137 9.77 10.15 16.29
CA ASP A 137 11.20 9.95 16.03
C ASP A 137 12.04 11.20 16.33
N GLU A 138 11.47 12.39 16.16
CA GLU A 138 12.11 13.67 16.48
C GLU A 138 12.04 14.03 17.98
N MET A 139 11.09 13.46 18.73
CA MET A 139 10.93 13.72 20.16
C MET A 139 12.10 13.21 21.02
N THR A 140 12.53 14.04 21.95
CA THR A 140 13.40 13.66 23.06
C THR A 140 12.72 12.65 24.01
N ALA A 141 13.52 11.97 24.84
CA ALA A 141 12.99 11.08 25.86
C ALA A 141 12.00 11.78 26.80
N SER A 142 12.26 13.02 27.23
CA SER A 142 11.33 13.79 28.07
C SER A 142 10.02 14.09 27.36
N GLU A 143 10.05 14.45 26.08
CA GLU A 143 8.85 14.75 25.31
C GLU A 143 7.99 13.51 25.09
N ARG A 144 8.61 12.34 24.86
CA ARG A 144 7.87 11.07 24.77
C ARG A 144 7.11 10.73 26.05
N HIS A 145 7.60 11.11 27.23
CA HIS A 145 6.90 10.92 28.50
C HIS A 145 5.88 12.02 28.82
N SER A 146 5.82 13.10 28.03
CA SER A 146 4.80 14.14 28.19
C SER A 146 3.41 13.62 27.85
N ARG A 147 2.37 14.33 28.27
CA ARG A 147 0.97 14.00 27.93
C ARG A 147 0.77 13.85 26.41
N PHE A 148 1.37 14.75 25.63
CA PHE A 148 1.29 14.73 24.18
C PHE A 148 2.07 13.55 23.57
N GLY A 149 3.28 13.27 24.09
CA GLY A 149 4.06 12.11 23.66
C GLY A 149 3.37 10.76 23.95
N VAL A 150 2.70 10.63 25.10
CA VAL A 150 1.87 9.46 25.43
C VAL A 150 0.67 9.35 24.50
N PHE A 151 0.03 10.48 24.16
CA PHE A 151 -1.04 10.52 23.18
C PHE A 151 -0.59 10.00 21.81
N LEU A 152 0.52 10.52 21.26
CA LEU A 152 1.05 10.07 19.97
C LEU A 152 1.41 8.58 19.97
N GLN A 153 1.98 8.05 21.06
CA GLN A 153 2.24 6.61 21.20
C GLN A 153 0.95 5.78 21.22
N GLY A 154 -0.12 6.28 21.84
CA GLY A 154 -1.44 5.66 21.81
C GLY A 154 -2.04 5.64 20.40
N ILE A 155 -1.95 6.75 19.69
CA ILE A 155 -2.40 6.86 18.29
C ILE A 155 -1.61 5.92 17.39
N ARG A 156 -0.27 5.87 17.52
CA ARG A 156 0.59 4.92 16.80
C ARG A 156 0.15 3.47 17.03
N THR A 157 -0.17 3.13 18.29
CA THR A 157 -0.66 1.80 18.66
C THR A 157 -1.96 1.47 17.94
N PHE A 158 -2.89 2.43 17.84
CA PHE A 158 -4.10 2.26 17.05
C PHE A 158 -3.81 2.02 15.57
N TYR A 159 -2.99 2.83 14.91
CA TYR A 159 -2.72 2.64 13.47
C TYR A 159 -2.01 1.30 13.17
N HIS A 160 -1.10 0.85 14.03
CA HIS A 160 -0.50 -0.47 13.86
C HIS A 160 -1.46 -1.63 14.12
N ARG A 161 -2.41 -1.47 15.05
CA ARG A 161 -3.38 -2.50 15.43
C ARG A 161 -4.77 -1.87 15.69
N PRO A 162 -5.52 -1.52 14.63
CA PRO A 162 -6.83 -0.89 14.78
C PRO A 162 -7.81 -1.84 15.48
N GLY A 163 -8.55 -1.31 16.44
CA GLY A 163 -9.48 -2.11 17.24
C GLY A 163 -10.25 -1.28 18.26
N LYS A 164 -11.35 -1.83 18.77
CA LYS A 164 -12.24 -1.13 19.72
C LYS A 164 -11.53 -0.64 20.98
N GLY A 165 -10.62 -1.44 21.52
CA GLY A 165 -9.83 -1.07 22.69
C GLY A 165 -8.88 0.09 22.40
N THR A 166 -8.12 0.02 21.31
CA THR A 166 -7.15 1.05 20.91
C THR A 166 -7.85 2.34 20.49
N ALA A 167 -9.00 2.27 19.82
CA ALA A 167 -9.82 3.43 19.48
C ALA A 167 -10.34 4.18 20.73
N LYS A 168 -10.88 3.46 21.71
CA LYS A 168 -11.29 4.05 23.00
C LYS A 168 -10.12 4.66 23.78
N GLN A 169 -8.94 4.06 23.67
CA GLN A 169 -7.73 4.59 24.27
C GLN A 169 -7.35 5.93 23.63
N CYS A 170 -7.43 6.05 22.29
CA CYS A 170 -7.19 7.32 21.58
C CYS A 170 -8.11 8.43 22.10
N LEU A 171 -9.42 8.16 22.24
CA LEU A 171 -10.38 9.11 22.81
C LEU A 171 -10.08 9.49 24.26
N THR A 172 -9.52 8.57 25.04
CA THR A 172 -9.19 8.85 26.45
C THR A 172 -7.94 9.71 26.55
N LEU A 173 -6.92 9.41 25.73
CA LEU A 173 -5.66 10.14 25.69
C LEU A 173 -5.79 11.53 25.09
N SER A 174 -6.75 11.74 24.16
CA SER A 174 -7.00 13.06 23.56
C SER A 174 -7.66 14.05 24.53
N LYS A 175 -8.34 13.57 25.58
CA LYS A 175 -9.01 14.46 26.56
C LYS A 175 -8.01 15.44 27.15
N GLY A 176 -8.37 16.72 27.17
CA GLY A 176 -7.58 17.79 27.77
C GLY A 176 -6.33 18.20 26.99
N LEU A 177 -6.14 17.69 25.76
CA LEU A 177 -5.26 18.28 24.77
C LEU A 177 -6.04 19.27 23.90
N ALA A 178 -5.38 20.32 23.42
CA ALA A 178 -6.04 21.26 22.52
C ALA A 178 -6.24 20.62 21.14
N HIS A 179 -7.42 20.78 20.55
CA HIS A 179 -7.77 20.17 19.27
C HIS A 179 -6.74 20.46 18.17
N LYS A 180 -6.34 21.72 18.03
CA LYS A 180 -5.35 22.18 17.04
C LYS A 180 -4.00 21.47 17.14
N ASP A 181 -3.64 20.94 18.31
CA ASP A 181 -2.35 20.28 18.53
C ASP A 181 -2.40 18.79 18.15
N ILE A 182 -3.60 18.20 18.15
CA ILE A 182 -3.80 16.76 17.89
C ILE A 182 -4.42 16.46 16.53
N GLU A 183 -5.15 17.41 15.95
CA GLU A 183 -5.83 17.30 14.65
C GLU A 183 -4.95 16.73 13.52
N PRO A 184 -3.68 17.14 13.34
CA PRO A 184 -2.83 16.59 12.28
C PRO A 184 -2.56 15.08 12.39
N PHE A 185 -2.78 14.49 13.55
CA PHE A 185 -2.44 13.09 13.84
C PHE A 185 -3.66 12.17 13.93
N ILE A 186 -4.87 12.73 13.84
CA ILE A 186 -6.13 11.99 14.05
C ILE A 186 -6.84 11.79 12.71
N PHE A 187 -6.85 10.54 12.24
CA PHE A 187 -7.74 10.13 11.17
C PHE A 187 -9.10 9.75 11.76
N VAL A 188 -9.98 10.74 11.90
CA VAL A 188 -11.28 10.61 12.59
C VAL A 188 -12.11 9.46 12.01
N GLU A 189 -12.30 9.44 10.70
CA GLU A 189 -13.11 8.42 10.01
C GLU A 189 -12.57 7.01 10.22
N HIS A 190 -11.25 6.85 10.35
CA HIS A 190 -10.64 5.55 10.60
C HIS A 190 -10.86 5.10 12.05
N ILE A 191 -10.69 6.01 13.02
CA ILE A 191 -10.91 5.72 14.46
C ILE A 191 -12.37 5.40 14.74
N GLU A 192 -13.30 6.17 14.17
CA GLU A 192 -14.75 6.03 14.40
C GLU A 192 -15.29 4.67 13.95
N ARG A 193 -14.69 4.03 12.94
CA ARG A 193 -15.06 2.67 12.50
C ARG A 193 -14.93 1.60 13.59
N TYR A 194 -14.17 1.88 14.65
CA TYR A 194 -13.89 0.92 15.71
C TYR A 194 -14.58 1.26 17.05
N LEU A 195 -15.35 2.34 17.14
CA LEU A 195 -16.04 2.76 18.37
C LEU A 195 -17.38 2.01 18.56
#